data_AF-A0A4Q5YEW0-F1
#
_entry.id   AF-A0A4Q5YEW0-F1
#
_cell.length_a   1.000
_cell.length_b   1.000
_cell.length_c   1.000
_cell.angle_alpha   90.00
_cell.angle_beta   90.00
_cell.angle_gamma   90.00
#
_symmetry.space_group_name_H-M   'P 1'
#
loop_
_entity.id
_entity.type
_entity.pdbx_description
1 polymer ?
#
loop_
_entity_poly.entity_id
_entity_poly.type
_entity_poly.pdbx_seq_one_letter_code
_entity_poly.pdbx_strand_id
1 'polypeptide(L)'
;MIRNYFKTAIRNLIRQKSFTLINVTGLAIGLTCSLLVWLWVQDEKSIDTFHSNNETLYQVYERHFYDGKIDAGYPTQGLLAEELKKMIPQVKMASGFEYATAPGTQSTFQANDHVAKWSGMFAGADFLSMFSYRVLEGNPNTLQ
;
A
#
# COMPACT_ATOMS: atom_id res chain seq x y z
N MET A 1 -22.09 -15.92 45.10
CA MET A 1 -23.20 -16.53 44.31
C MET A 1 -22.81 -16.81 42.85
N ILE A 2 -22.18 -15.88 42.13
CA ILE A 2 -21.67 -16.05 40.73
C ILE A 2 -20.84 -17.33 40.52
N ARG A 3 -20.00 -17.68 41.50
CA ARG A 3 -19.17 -18.89 41.46
C ARG A 3 -19.97 -20.19 41.29
N ASN A 4 -21.18 -20.24 41.86
CA ASN A 4 -22.04 -21.41 41.78
C ASN A 4 -22.77 -21.48 40.42
N TYR A 5 -23.16 -20.33 39.85
CA TYR A 5 -23.73 -20.26 38.51
C TYR A 5 -22.72 -20.68 37.44
N PHE A 6 -21.46 -20.22 37.52
CA PHE A 6 -20.40 -20.68 36.62
C PHE A 6 -20.16 -22.19 36.72
N LYS A 7 -20.11 -22.73 37.94
CA LYS A 7 -19.92 -24.17 38.18
C LYS A 7 -21.04 -25.01 37.57
N THR A 8 -22.29 -24.56 37.71
CA THR A 8 -23.45 -25.24 37.13
C THR A 8 -23.47 -25.14 35.61
N ALA A 9 -23.14 -23.98 35.04
CA ALA A 9 -23.07 -23.77 33.59
C ALA A 9 -22.01 -24.68 32.94
N ILE A 10 -20.80 -24.72 33.48
CA ILE A 10 -19.71 -25.59 32.98
C ILE A 10 -20.11 -27.07 33.05
N ARG A 11 -20.75 -27.51 34.15
CA ARG A 11 -21.21 -28.89 34.28
C ARG A 11 -22.28 -29.25 33.24
N ASN A 12 -23.15 -28.29 32.89
CA ASN A 12 -24.18 -28.49 31.87
C ASN A 12 -23.59 -28.56 30.45
N LEU A 13 -22.62 -27.69 30.14
CA LEU A 13 -21.86 -27.69 28.88
C LEU A 13 -21.12 -29.03 28.67
N ILE A 14 -20.49 -29.58 29.72
CA ILE A 14 -19.80 -30.87 29.66
C ILE A 14 -20.78 -32.05 29.52
N ARG A 15 -22.00 -31.93 30.05
CA ARG A 15 -23.03 -32.99 29.94
C ARG A 15 -23.64 -33.05 28.54
N GLN A 16 -23.76 -31.91 27.85
CA GLN A 16 -24.30 -31.82 26.49
C GLN A 16 -23.20 -31.52 25.46
N LYS A 17 -22.22 -32.42 25.33
CA LYS A 17 -20.99 -32.18 24.54
C LYS A 17 -21.26 -31.89 23.07
N SER A 18 -22.09 -32.68 22.39
CA SER A 18 -22.33 -32.51 20.95
C SER A 18 -23.04 -31.20 20.63
N PHE A 19 -24.07 -30.84 21.40
CA PHE A 19 -24.81 -29.58 21.24
C PHE A 19 -23.93 -28.37 21.55
N THR A 20 -23.13 -28.46 22.62
CA THR A 20 -22.18 -27.41 22.98
C THR A 20 -21.12 -27.23 21.91
N LEU A 21 -20.58 -28.33 21.37
CA LEU A 21 -19.54 -28.30 20.34
C LEU A 21 -20.03 -27.55 19.10
N ILE A 22 -21.18 -27.93 18.55
CA ILE A 22 -21.73 -27.31 17.32
C ILE A 22 -21.96 -25.80 17.51
N ASN A 23 -22.57 -25.40 18.63
CA ASN A 23 -22.86 -23.98 18.88
C ASN A 23 -21.60 -23.16 19.11
N VAL A 24 -20.65 -23.69 19.90
CA VAL A 24 -19.40 -22.98 20.20
C VAL A 24 -18.50 -22.89 18.97
N THR A 25 -18.38 -23.96 18.18
CA THR A 25 -17.57 -23.91 16.94
C THR A 25 -18.19 -23.00 15.90
N GLY A 26 -19.50 -23.05 15.69
CA GLY A 26 -20.19 -22.14 14.76
C GLY A 26 -19.99 -20.68 15.14
N LEU A 27 -20.15 -20.35 16.43
CA LEU A 27 -19.90 -18.99 16.92
C LEU A 27 -18.42 -18.59 16.79
N ALA A 28 -17.50 -19.49 17.15
CA ALA A 28 -16.07 -19.23 17.07
C ALA A 28 -15.61 -18.99 15.62
N ILE A 29 -16.09 -19.79 14.67
CA ILE A 29 -15.78 -19.62 13.25
C ILE A 29 -16.34 -18.29 12.74
N GLY A 30 -17.59 -17.97 13.05
CA GLY A 30 -18.21 -16.70 12.65
C GLY A 30 -17.43 -15.48 13.15
N LEU A 31 -17.06 -15.49 14.43
CA LEU A 31 -16.22 -14.44 15.03
C LEU A 31 -14.84 -14.38 14.38
N THR A 32 -14.20 -15.54 14.16
CA THR A 32 -12.87 -15.62 13.55
C THR A 32 -12.88 -15.05 12.12
N CYS A 33 -13.85 -15.44 11.30
CA CYS A 33 -14.02 -14.89 9.95
C CYS A 33 -14.20 -13.37 9.98
N SER A 34 -15.04 -12.84 10.88
CA SER A 34 -15.26 -11.39 11.00
C SER A 34 -13.98 -10.63 11.41
N LEU A 35 -13.18 -11.20 12.33
CA LEU A 35 -11.92 -10.62 12.77
C LEU A 35 -10.86 -10.64 11.67
N LEU A 36 -10.78 -11.71 10.88
CA LEU A 36 -9.86 -11.79 9.75
C LEU A 36 -10.19 -10.75 8.68
N VAL A 37 -11.48 -10.57 8.35
CA VAL A 37 -11.90 -9.52 7.41
C VAL A 37 -11.58 -8.14 7.98
N TRP A 38 -11.83 -7.89 9.26
CA TRP A 38 -11.50 -6.62 9.90
C TRP A 38 -10.00 -6.33 9.86
N LEU A 39 -9.16 -7.32 10.18
CA LEU A 39 -7.71 -7.19 10.14
C LEU A 39 -7.20 -6.94 8.72
N TRP A 40 -7.79 -7.61 7.72
CA TRP A 40 -7.48 -7.36 6.30
C TRP A 40 -7.85 -5.93 5.89
N VAL A 41 -9.03 -5.43 6.27
CA VAL A 41 -9.43 -4.04 5.97
C VAL A 41 -8.50 -3.04 6.68
N GLN A 42 -8.07 -3.34 7.91
CA GLN A 42 -7.14 -2.49 8.65
C GLN A 42 -5.77 -2.45 7.98
N ASP A 43 -5.27 -3.61 7.53
CA ASP A 43 -4.02 -3.74 6.79
C ASP A 43 -4.07 -2.95 5.48
N GLU A 44 -5.11 -3.14 4.67
CA GLU A 44 -5.30 -2.43 3.40
C GLU A 44 -5.36 -0.91 3.59
N LYS A 45 -6.03 -0.44 4.65
CA LYS A 45 -6.08 1.00 4.99
C LYS A 45 -4.76 1.54 5.50
N SER A 46 -3.83 0.69 5.93
CA SER A 46 -2.52 1.13 6.43
C SER A 46 -1.49 1.31 5.30
N ILE A 47 -1.73 0.70 4.14
CA ILE A 47 -0.88 0.82 2.95
C ILE A 47 -0.72 2.30 2.58
N ASP A 48 0.52 2.72 2.37
CA ASP A 48 0.94 4.08 1.97
C ASP A 48 0.53 5.24 2.90
N THR A 49 -0.03 4.96 4.08
CA THR A 49 -0.44 6.00 5.05
C THR A 49 0.71 6.65 5.84
N PHE A 50 1.95 6.18 5.65
CA PHE A 50 3.12 6.69 6.39
C PHE A 50 3.65 8.03 5.84
N HIS A 51 3.15 8.50 4.70
CA HIS A 51 3.56 9.78 4.12
C HIS A 51 2.94 10.96 4.88
N SER A 52 3.77 11.92 5.31
CA SER A 52 3.32 13.15 6.01
C SER A 52 2.38 14.00 5.15
N ASN A 53 2.51 13.90 3.83
CA ASN A 53 1.80 14.72 2.86
C ASN A 53 0.64 13.96 2.17
N ASN A 54 0.19 12.83 2.74
CA ASN A 54 -0.76 11.91 2.08
C ASN A 54 -2.03 12.59 1.54
N GLU A 55 -2.57 13.58 2.25
CA GLU A 55 -3.77 14.33 1.82
C GLU A 55 -3.56 15.22 0.59
N THR A 56 -2.30 15.51 0.26
CA THR A 56 -1.90 16.44 -0.82
C THR A 56 -1.03 15.80 -1.89
N LEU A 57 -0.81 14.48 -1.79
CA LEU A 57 -0.10 13.71 -2.80
C LEU A 57 -1.11 13.21 -3.83
N TYR A 58 -0.84 13.53 -5.09
CA TYR A 58 -1.69 13.16 -6.22
C TYR A 58 -0.85 12.54 -7.32
N GLN A 59 -1.44 11.57 -8.00
CA GLN A 59 -0.89 11.00 -9.22
C GLN A 59 -1.72 11.49 -10.42
N VAL A 60 -1.02 11.89 -11.48
CA VAL A 60 -1.66 12.36 -12.70
C VAL A 60 -1.81 11.20 -13.67
N TYR A 61 -2.99 11.07 -14.26
CA TYR A 61 -3.32 10.06 -15.26
C TYR A 61 -3.78 10.73 -16.53
N GLU A 62 -3.53 10.10 -17.67
CA GLU A 62 -3.99 10.59 -18.96
C GLU A 62 -5.32 9.93 -19.33
N ARG A 63 -6.21 10.70 -19.96
CA ARG A 63 -7.46 10.19 -20.52
C ARG A 63 -7.52 10.52 -22.00
N HIS A 64 -7.64 9.48 -22.81
CA HIS A 64 -7.67 9.57 -24.26
C HIS A 64 -9.10 9.42 -24.75
N PHE A 65 -9.47 10.20 -25.76
CA PHE A 65 -10.78 10.14 -26.39
C PHE A 65 -10.59 9.72 -27.85
N TYR A 66 -10.99 8.49 -28.16
CA TYR A 66 -10.91 7.94 -29.52
C TYR A 66 -12.25 7.32 -29.91
N ASP A 67 -12.81 7.74 -31.04
CA ASP A 67 -14.02 7.15 -31.65
C ASP A 67 -15.19 6.96 -30.66
N GLY A 68 -15.51 8.00 -29.89
CA GLY A 68 -16.57 7.97 -28.88
C GLY A 68 -16.27 7.10 -27.64
N LYS A 69 -15.10 6.46 -27.58
CA LYS A 69 -14.60 5.70 -26.42
C LYS A 69 -13.62 6.53 -25.61
N ILE A 70 -13.63 6.24 -24.33
CA ILE A 70 -12.72 6.80 -23.35
C ILE A 70 -11.75 5.71 -22.96
N ASP A 71 -10.47 5.98 -23.18
CA ASP A 71 -9.37 5.17 -22.66
C ASP A 71 -8.62 5.97 -21.59
N ALA A 72 -8.05 5.31 -20.60
CA ALA A 72 -7.32 5.98 -19.52
C ALA A 72 -6.07 5.20 -19.15
N GLY A 73 -4.97 5.92 -18.97
CA GLY A 73 -3.66 5.35 -18.73
C GLY A 73 -2.87 6.06 -17.65
N TYR A 74 -1.96 5.31 -17.05
CA TYR A 74 -0.92 5.79 -16.15
C TYR A 74 0.26 6.51 -16.82
N PRO A 75 0.70 6.15 -18.05
CA PRO A 75 1.83 6.84 -18.64
C PRO A 75 1.44 8.26 -19.01
N THR A 76 2.27 9.21 -18.61
CA THR A 76 2.14 10.62 -18.96
C THR A 76 3.42 11.09 -19.64
N GLN A 77 3.38 12.26 -20.28
CA GLN A 77 4.53 12.84 -20.97
C GLN A 77 5.65 13.16 -19.97
N GLY A 78 6.90 12.82 -20.28
CA GLY A 78 8.03 13.01 -19.35
C GLY A 78 8.21 14.45 -18.86
N LEU A 79 7.89 15.44 -19.71
CA LEU A 79 7.99 16.87 -19.36
C LEU A 79 6.84 17.38 -18.48
N LEU A 80 5.79 16.57 -18.27
CA LEU A 80 4.56 17.01 -17.58
C LEU A 80 4.86 17.51 -16.16
N ALA A 81 5.71 16.81 -15.41
CA ALA A 81 6.04 17.21 -14.04
C ALA A 81 6.68 18.61 -13.98
N GLU A 82 7.59 18.92 -14.90
CA GLU A 82 8.23 20.24 -14.95
C GLU A 82 7.25 21.33 -15.38
N GLU A 83 6.41 21.05 -16.39
CA GLU A 83 5.44 22.01 -16.89
C GLU A 83 4.32 22.30 -15.89
N LEU A 84 3.88 21.30 -15.11
CA LEU A 84 2.89 21.49 -14.04
C LEU A 84 3.39 22.49 -12.99
N LYS A 85 4.67 22.39 -12.58
CA LYS A 85 5.27 23.35 -11.64
C LYS A 85 5.34 24.77 -12.20
N LYS A 86 5.57 24.93 -13.51
CA LYS A 86 5.66 26.25 -14.17
C LYS A 86 4.28 26.89 -14.36
N MET A 87 3.29 26.09 -14.77
CA MET A 87 2.00 26.59 -15.24
C MET A 87 0.94 26.64 -14.14
N ILE A 88 1.07 25.84 -13.08
CA ILE A 88 0.07 25.74 -12.01
C ILE A 88 0.71 26.16 -10.67
N PRO A 89 0.46 27.38 -10.18
CA PRO A 89 1.08 27.90 -8.96
C PRO A 89 0.79 27.08 -7.69
N GLN A 90 -0.30 26.29 -7.68
CA GLN A 90 -0.66 25.42 -6.56
C GLN A 90 0.22 24.16 -6.48
N VAL A 91 0.89 23.78 -7.57
CA VAL A 91 1.79 22.62 -7.62
C VAL A 91 3.15 23.03 -7.06
N LYS A 92 3.39 22.73 -5.78
CA LYS A 92 4.65 23.06 -5.10
C LYS A 92 5.83 22.18 -5.55
N MET A 93 5.56 20.90 -5.78
CA MET A 93 6.54 19.89 -6.16
C MET A 93 5.88 18.91 -7.13
N ALA A 94 6.66 18.42 -8.08
CA ALA A 94 6.22 17.40 -9.02
C ALA A 94 7.41 16.59 -9.49
N SER A 95 7.21 15.27 -9.56
CA SER A 95 8.22 14.33 -10.00
C SER A 95 7.64 13.39 -11.04
N GLY A 96 8.39 13.14 -12.10
CA GLY A 96 8.18 11.98 -12.97
C GLY A 96 8.53 10.70 -12.23
N PHE A 97 7.96 9.58 -12.69
CA PHE A 97 8.25 8.25 -12.19
C PHE A 97 8.13 7.25 -13.34
N GLU A 98 9.23 6.59 -13.68
CA GLU A 98 9.32 5.74 -14.87
C GLU A 98 10.09 4.45 -14.55
N TYR A 99 9.76 3.36 -15.24
CA TYR A 99 10.52 2.12 -15.14
C TYR A 99 11.95 2.33 -15.66
N ALA A 100 12.96 1.86 -14.92
CA ALA A 100 14.34 2.00 -15.35
C ALA A 100 14.66 1.14 -16.59
N THR A 101 13.90 0.08 -16.81
CA THR A 101 14.00 -0.82 -17.95
C THR A 101 12.60 -1.29 -18.36
N ALA A 102 12.46 -1.84 -19.57
CA ALA A 102 11.18 -2.34 -20.06
C ALA A 102 10.53 -3.34 -19.06
N PRO A 103 9.19 -3.34 -18.91
CA PRO A 103 8.52 -4.27 -18.01
C PRO A 103 8.94 -5.72 -18.26
N GLY A 104 9.32 -6.43 -17.19
CA GLY A 104 9.84 -7.80 -17.27
C GLY A 104 11.35 -7.93 -17.49
N THR A 105 12.07 -6.81 -17.59
CA THR A 105 13.55 -6.78 -17.61
C THR A 105 14.10 -6.18 -16.32
N GLN A 106 15.36 -6.49 -16.00
CA GLN A 106 16.03 -6.04 -14.79
C GLN A 106 17.35 -5.34 -15.14
N SER A 107 17.68 -4.30 -14.39
CA SER A 107 18.97 -3.62 -14.45
C SER A 107 20.02 -4.44 -13.71
N THR A 108 21.23 -4.48 -14.26
CA THR A 108 22.40 -5.07 -13.58
C THR A 108 23.06 -4.00 -12.71
N PHE A 109 23.17 -4.29 -11.42
CA PHE A 109 23.89 -3.48 -10.45
C PHE A 109 25.14 -4.21 -10.01
N GLN A 110 26.25 -3.48 -9.85
CA GLN A 110 27.49 -4.02 -9.33
C GLN A 110 28.01 -3.14 -8.20
N ALA A 111 28.35 -3.76 -7.08
CA ALA A 111 29.06 -3.14 -5.98
C ALA A 111 30.23 -4.05 -5.58
N ASN A 112 31.46 -3.55 -5.73
CA ASN A 112 32.68 -4.35 -5.58
C ASN A 112 32.61 -5.62 -6.46
N ASP A 113 32.75 -6.80 -5.84
CA ASP A 113 32.70 -8.10 -6.51
C ASP A 113 31.29 -8.70 -6.62
N HIS A 114 30.26 -7.98 -6.17
CA HIS A 114 28.89 -8.49 -6.14
C HIS A 114 28.10 -7.90 -7.29
N VAL A 115 27.54 -8.78 -8.12
CA VAL A 115 26.67 -8.43 -9.24
C VAL A 115 25.26 -8.97 -8.95
N ALA A 116 24.27 -8.08 -9.01
CA ALA A 116 22.87 -8.43 -8.82
C ALA A 116 22.02 -7.83 -9.94
N LYS A 117 20.89 -8.47 -10.24
CA LYS A 117 19.88 -7.92 -11.16
C LYS A 117 18.63 -7.56 -10.38
N TRP A 118 18.23 -6.30 -10.47
CA TRP A 118 17.04 -5.78 -9.79
C TRP A 118 16.21 -4.92 -10.74
N SER A 119 14.91 -4.89 -10.52
CA SER A 119 14.03 -3.89 -11.12
C SER A 119 14.21 -2.56 -10.39
N GLY A 120 14.32 -1.48 -11.14
CA GLY A 120 14.42 -0.13 -10.60
C GLY A 120 13.48 0.81 -11.33
N MET A 121 13.33 2.01 -10.78
CA MET A 121 12.55 3.09 -11.35
C MET A 121 13.39 4.36 -11.32
N PHE A 122 13.27 5.17 -12.36
CA PHE A 122 13.77 6.53 -12.37
C PHE A 122 12.71 7.45 -11.76
N ALA A 123 13.16 8.37 -10.93
CA ALA A 123 12.33 9.38 -10.32
C ALA A 123 13.00 10.75 -10.47
N GLY A 124 12.21 11.80 -10.55
CA GLY A 124 12.72 13.18 -10.54
C GLY A 124 13.26 13.58 -9.16
N ALA A 125 14.04 14.66 -9.13
CA ALA A 125 14.70 15.15 -7.92
C ALA A 125 13.74 15.47 -6.76
N ASP A 126 12.50 15.89 -7.05
CA ASP A 126 11.51 16.22 -6.03
C ASP A 126 10.94 14.98 -5.32
N PHE A 127 11.12 13.76 -5.86
CA PHE A 127 10.46 12.55 -5.38
C PHE A 127 10.69 12.28 -3.89
N LEU A 128 11.95 12.26 -3.45
CA LEU A 128 12.29 11.99 -2.04
C LEU A 128 11.90 13.14 -1.09
N SER A 129 11.61 14.32 -1.63
CA SER A 129 11.07 15.44 -0.85
C SER A 129 9.54 15.41 -0.75
N MET A 130 8.87 14.89 -1.77
CA MET A 130 7.42 14.70 -1.81
C MET A 130 6.98 13.55 -0.88
N PHE A 131 7.72 12.43 -0.91
CA PHE A 131 7.41 11.23 -0.16
C PHE A 131 8.28 11.08 1.09
N SER A 132 7.65 10.75 2.22
CA SER A 132 8.32 10.62 3.53
C SER A 132 9.08 9.28 3.71
N TYR A 133 9.87 8.87 2.72
CA TYR A 133 10.69 7.66 2.85
C TYR A 133 11.85 7.87 3.82
N ARG A 134 12.09 6.89 4.70
CA ARG A 134 13.26 6.87 5.56
C ARG A 134 14.48 6.40 4.77
N VAL A 135 15.34 7.34 4.40
CA VAL A 135 16.65 7.04 3.80
C VAL A 135 17.55 6.41 4.87
N LEU A 136 18.03 5.19 4.61
CA LEU A 136 18.90 4.44 5.53
C LEU A 136 20.36 4.90 5.44
N GLU A 137 20.80 5.23 4.23
CA GLU A 137 22.17 5.65 3.93
C GLU A 137 22.15 6.65 2.75
N GLY A 138 23.07 7.61 2.78
CA GLY A 138 23.11 8.73 1.84
C GLY A 138 22.36 9.97 2.34
N ASN A 139 22.47 11.07 1.58
CA ASN A 139 21.79 12.32 1.89
C ASN A 139 20.64 12.55 0.89
N PRO A 140 19.38 12.62 1.36
CA PRO A 140 18.21 12.80 0.51
C PRO A 140 18.24 14.08 -0.32
N ASN A 141 18.95 15.13 0.15
CA ASN A 141 18.99 16.43 -0.52
C ASN A 141 20.06 16.51 -1.62
N THR A 142 20.89 15.49 -1.79
CA THR A 142 21.98 15.46 -2.79
C THR A 142 21.86 14.32 -3.79
N LEU A 143 20.82 13.50 -3.70
CA LEU A 143 20.52 12.45 -4.68
C LEU A 143 19.81 13.11 -5.87
N GLN A 144 20.59 13.52 -6.88
CA GLN A 144 20.10 13.91 -8.21
C GLN A 144 20.15 12.69 -9.13
#